data_AF-A0A6N7ATL9-F1
#
_entry.id   AF-A0A6N7ATL9-F1
#
_cell.length_a   1.000
_cell.length_b   1.000
_cell.length_c   1.000
_cell.angle_alpha   90.00
_cell.angle_beta   90.00
_cell.angle_gamma   90.00
#
_symmetry.space_group_name_H-M   'P 1'
#
loop_
_entity.id
_entity.type
_entity.pdbx_description
1 polymer ?
#
loop_
_entity_poly.entity_id
_entity_poly.type
_entity_poly.pdbx_seq_one_letter_code
_entity_poly.pdbx_strand_id
1 'polypeptide(L)'
;MNRAGLNMIQADSLDQVQGQSVYPLVAEEHREAFQALVQDVFQGKSGTLEFKIIGLKGRPCWLYSHVVPLRNNRGDIVFALSVTDEITERKKTEEEREKLVNELKGALAEVKQLSGMLPICAGCKKIRDDKGYWNQIEVYIRDHSEAEFTHGLCPDCAKKAYEELDRLKEERDKNQL
;
A
#
# COMPACT_ATOMS: atom_id res chain seq x y z
N MET A 1 -21.24 25.93 -21.69
CA MET A 1 -20.67 25.68 -20.36
C MET A 1 -21.49 26.45 -19.33
N ASN A 2 -21.75 25.89 -18.14
CA ASN A 2 -22.49 26.58 -17.06
C ASN A 2 -21.53 27.33 -16.11
N ARG A 3 -22.08 27.98 -15.07
CA ARG A 3 -21.29 28.73 -14.07
C ARG A 3 -20.24 27.88 -13.35
N ALA A 4 -20.60 26.65 -12.96
CA ALA A 4 -19.68 25.75 -12.25
C ALA A 4 -18.45 25.42 -13.10
N GLY A 5 -18.66 25.10 -14.39
CA GLY A 5 -17.56 24.85 -15.33
C GLY A 5 -16.63 26.04 -15.50
N LEU A 6 -17.15 27.28 -15.56
CA LEU A 6 -16.32 28.50 -15.64
C LEU A 6 -15.45 28.66 -14.39
N ASN A 7 -16.01 28.42 -13.20
CA ASN A 7 -15.27 28.48 -11.94
C ASN A 7 -14.13 27.44 -11.89
N MET A 8 -14.38 26.21 -12.37
CA MET A 8 -13.38 25.13 -12.40
C MET A 8 -12.15 25.50 -13.24
N ILE A 9 -12.33 26.19 -14.37
CA ILE A 9 -11.24 26.65 -15.25
C ILE A 9 -10.78 28.08 -14.95
N GLN A 10 -11.32 28.73 -13.91
CA GLN A 10 -11.03 30.12 -13.53
C GLN A 10 -11.30 31.16 -14.63
N ALA A 11 -12.32 30.93 -15.47
CA ALA A 11 -12.79 31.89 -16.45
C ALA A 11 -13.75 32.91 -15.81
N ASP A 12 -13.56 34.19 -16.11
CA ASP A 12 -14.39 35.29 -15.60
C ASP A 12 -15.74 35.39 -16.35
N SER A 13 -15.79 34.93 -17.61
CA SER A 13 -17.00 34.92 -18.44
C SER A 13 -17.00 33.78 -19.47
N LEU A 14 -18.18 33.52 -20.05
CA LEU A 14 -18.32 32.54 -21.13
C LEU A 14 -17.55 32.97 -22.40
N ASP A 15 -17.48 34.28 -22.67
CA ASP A 15 -16.84 34.82 -23.88
C ASP A 15 -15.34 34.50 -23.93
N GLN A 16 -14.68 34.35 -22.78
CA GLN A 16 -13.26 33.97 -22.70
C GLN A 16 -13.00 32.55 -23.21
N VAL A 17 -14.02 31.68 -23.20
CA VAL A 17 -13.86 30.24 -23.42
C VAL A 17 -14.67 29.72 -24.60
N GLN A 18 -15.67 30.46 -25.05
CA GLN A 18 -16.48 30.09 -26.20
C GLN A 18 -15.63 30.04 -27.47
N GLY A 19 -15.66 28.90 -28.17
CA GLY A 19 -14.89 28.68 -29.39
C GLY A 19 -13.40 28.40 -29.16
N GLN A 20 -12.92 28.50 -27.92
CA GLN A 20 -11.54 28.17 -27.57
C GLN A 20 -11.37 26.66 -27.36
N SER A 21 -10.15 26.19 -27.62
CA SER A 21 -9.77 24.80 -27.38
C SER A 21 -9.53 24.56 -25.88
N VAL A 22 -10.00 23.41 -25.37
CA VAL A 22 -9.76 23.00 -23.97
C VAL A 22 -8.38 22.34 -23.76
N TYR A 23 -7.76 21.80 -24.82
CA TYR A 23 -6.49 21.08 -24.73
C TYR A 23 -5.34 21.84 -24.03
N PRO A 24 -5.18 23.17 -24.21
CA PRO A 24 -4.14 23.93 -23.50
C PRO A 24 -4.31 23.94 -21.98
N LEU A 25 -5.55 23.80 -21.48
CA LEU A 25 -5.84 23.73 -20.05
C LEU A 25 -5.54 22.34 -19.48
N VAL A 26 -5.56 21.29 -20.29
CA VAL A 26 -5.27 19.92 -19.83
C VAL A 26 -3.78 19.81 -19.55
N ALA A 27 -3.45 19.34 -18.33
CA ALA A 27 -2.08 19.09 -17.92
C ALA A 27 -1.42 18.09 -18.88
N GLU A 28 -0.12 18.28 -19.13
CA GLU A 28 0.61 17.58 -20.19
C GLU A 28 0.49 16.06 -20.07
N GLU A 29 0.62 15.54 -18.85
CA GLU A 29 0.53 14.10 -18.56
C GLU A 29 -0.85 13.47 -18.88
N HIS A 30 -1.89 14.29 -19.05
CA HIS A 30 -3.26 13.83 -19.33
C HIS A 30 -3.76 14.15 -20.75
N ARG A 31 -2.99 14.88 -21.57
CA ARG A 31 -3.44 15.32 -22.89
C ARG A 31 -3.77 14.15 -23.82
N GLU A 32 -2.91 13.14 -23.86
CA GLU A 32 -3.09 11.97 -24.72
C GLU A 32 -4.36 11.19 -24.34
N ALA A 33 -4.56 10.91 -23.05
CA ALA A 33 -5.74 10.23 -22.56
C ALA A 33 -7.04 11.02 -22.84
N PHE A 34 -7.00 12.35 -22.69
CA PHE A 34 -8.13 13.21 -23.00
C PHE A 34 -8.43 13.25 -24.52
N GLN A 35 -7.39 13.30 -25.37
CA GLN A 35 -7.54 13.20 -26.83
C GLN A 35 -8.19 11.89 -27.25
N ALA A 36 -7.72 10.77 -26.70
CA ALA A 36 -8.28 9.45 -26.97
C ALA A 36 -9.75 9.37 -26.58
N LEU A 37 -10.13 9.87 -25.39
CA LEU A 37 -11.52 9.93 -24.94
C LEU A 37 -12.39 10.74 -25.90
N VAL A 38 -11.95 11.94 -26.28
CA VAL A 38 -12.72 12.81 -27.19
C VAL A 38 -12.89 12.12 -28.55
N GLN A 39 -11.83 11.49 -29.07
CA GLN A 39 -11.90 10.75 -30.33
C GLN A 39 -12.89 9.58 -30.25
N ASP A 40 -12.86 8.79 -29.18
CA ASP A 40 -13.80 7.70 -28.94
C ASP A 40 -15.25 8.19 -28.86
N VAL A 41 -15.47 9.35 -28.23
CA VAL A 41 -16.80 9.97 -28.17
C VAL A 41 -17.30 10.35 -29.56
N PHE A 42 -16.45 10.93 -30.40
CA PHE A 42 -16.83 11.23 -31.79
C PHE A 42 -16.94 10.00 -32.69
N GLN A 43 -16.51 8.82 -32.24
CA GLN A 43 -16.83 7.53 -32.86
C GLN A 43 -18.16 6.93 -32.34
N GLY A 44 -18.84 7.62 -31.43
CA GLY A 44 -20.13 7.22 -30.88
C GLY A 44 -20.05 6.44 -29.56
N LYS A 45 -18.87 6.29 -28.96
CA LYS A 45 -18.72 5.71 -27.62
C LYS A 45 -19.01 6.76 -26.54
N SER A 46 -19.21 6.31 -25.31
CA SER A 46 -19.21 7.18 -24.13
C SER A 46 -18.05 6.77 -23.23
N GLY A 47 -17.55 7.68 -22.40
CA GLY A 47 -16.43 7.36 -21.53
C GLY A 47 -16.29 8.32 -20.35
N THR A 48 -15.45 7.91 -19.40
CA THR A 48 -15.15 8.68 -18.21
C THR A 48 -13.64 8.85 -18.07
N LEU A 49 -13.20 9.97 -17.52
CA LEU A 49 -11.78 10.22 -17.27
C LEU A 49 -11.57 11.10 -16.04
N GLU A 50 -10.62 10.72 -15.21
CA GLU A 50 -10.00 11.61 -14.22
C GLU A 50 -8.76 12.25 -14.83
N PHE A 51 -8.69 13.57 -14.84
CA PHE A 51 -7.57 14.30 -15.40
C PHE A 51 -7.36 15.62 -14.68
N LYS A 52 -6.14 16.12 -14.77
CA LYS A 52 -5.76 17.41 -14.22
C LYS A 52 -5.82 18.49 -15.29
N ILE A 53 -6.31 19.65 -14.90
CA ILE A 53 -6.23 20.88 -15.68
C ILE A 53 -5.47 21.95 -14.91
N ILE A 54 -4.95 22.92 -15.64
CA ILE A 54 -4.41 24.18 -15.13
C ILE A 54 -5.39 25.27 -15.59
N GLY A 55 -6.11 25.87 -14.63
CA GLY A 55 -7.05 26.95 -14.92
C GLY A 55 -6.36 28.16 -15.53
N LEU A 56 -7.15 29.08 -16.11
CA LEU A 56 -6.64 30.29 -16.79
C LEU A 56 -5.80 31.19 -15.87
N LYS A 57 -5.99 31.11 -14.55
CA LYS A 57 -5.22 31.86 -13.54
C LYS A 57 -4.16 30.99 -12.84
N GLY A 58 -3.84 29.82 -13.40
CA GLY A 58 -2.76 28.94 -12.96
C GLY A 58 -3.10 27.94 -11.85
N ARG A 59 -4.33 27.89 -11.32
CA ARG A 59 -4.70 26.92 -10.29
C ARG A 59 -4.80 25.52 -10.91
N PRO A 60 -4.08 24.51 -10.36
CA PRO A 60 -4.32 23.12 -10.73
C PRO A 60 -5.66 22.63 -10.17
N CYS A 61 -6.42 21.91 -10.97
CA CYS A 61 -7.71 21.36 -10.60
C CYS A 61 -7.83 19.93 -11.14
N TRP A 62 -8.21 18.98 -10.28
CA TRP A 62 -8.52 17.62 -10.72
C TRP A 62 -9.99 17.53 -11.07
N LEU A 63 -10.28 16.94 -12.23
CA LEU A 63 -11.62 16.79 -12.77
C LEU A 63 -11.92 15.33 -13.01
N TYR A 64 -13.17 14.93 -12.71
CA TYR A 64 -13.77 13.70 -13.19
C TYR A 64 -14.83 14.07 -14.22
N SER A 65 -14.68 13.64 -15.47
CA SER A 65 -15.66 13.91 -16.52
C SER A 65 -16.30 12.63 -17.03
N HIS A 66 -17.61 12.66 -17.20
CA HIS A 66 -18.38 11.71 -18.00
C HIS A 66 -18.78 12.39 -19.32
N VAL A 67 -18.34 11.84 -20.45
CA VAL A 67 -18.49 12.44 -21.77
C VAL A 67 -19.28 11.52 -22.69
N VAL A 68 -20.31 12.07 -23.34
CA VAL A 68 -21.23 11.37 -24.24
C VAL A 68 -21.36 12.08 -25.58
N PRO A 69 -21.66 11.34 -26.67
CA PRO A 69 -21.92 11.94 -27.97
C PRO A 69 -23.35 12.46 -28.05
N LEU A 70 -23.51 13.72 -28.47
CA LEU A 70 -24.79 14.31 -28.77
C LEU A 70 -25.02 14.28 -30.29
N ARG A 71 -26.13 13.65 -30.68
CA ARG A 71 -26.52 13.49 -32.09
C ARG A 71 -27.59 14.51 -32.48
N ASN A 72 -27.54 14.95 -33.74
CA ASN A 72 -28.61 15.75 -34.34
C ASN A 72 -29.78 14.85 -34.79
N ASN A 73 -30.84 15.45 -35.34
CA ASN A 73 -32.01 14.72 -35.85
C ASN A 73 -31.71 13.80 -37.07
N ARG A 74 -30.55 13.94 -37.71
CA ARG A 74 -30.09 13.09 -38.82
C ARG A 74 -29.25 11.91 -38.34
N GLY A 75 -28.92 11.84 -37.05
CA GLY A 75 -28.08 10.79 -36.45
C GLY A 75 -26.59 11.13 -36.39
N ASP A 76 -26.17 12.26 -36.96
CA ASP A 76 -24.76 12.68 -36.96
C ASP A 76 -24.35 13.19 -35.58
N ILE A 77 -23.15 12.82 -35.12
CA ILE A 77 -22.58 13.33 -33.86
C ILE A 77 -22.10 14.77 -34.11
N VAL A 78 -22.68 15.71 -33.38
CA VAL A 78 -22.40 17.15 -33.56
C VAL A 78 -21.65 17.76 -32.38
N PHE A 79 -21.82 17.21 -31.17
CA PHE A 79 -21.16 17.70 -29.96
C PHE A 79 -20.77 16.55 -29.04
N ALA A 80 -19.71 16.77 -28.27
CA ALA A 80 -19.45 16.00 -27.06
C ALA A 80 -20.07 16.74 -25.87
N LEU A 81 -21.00 16.11 -25.16
CA LEU A 81 -21.56 16.64 -23.93
C LEU A 81 -20.80 16.04 -22.75
N SER A 82 -20.26 16.89 -21.88
CA SER A 82 -19.60 16.46 -20.65
C SER A 82 -20.34 16.94 -19.41
N VAL A 83 -20.42 16.05 -18.42
CA VAL A 83 -20.71 16.38 -17.02
C VAL A 83 -19.40 16.21 -16.27
N THR A 84 -19.00 17.22 -15.53
CA THR A 84 -17.67 17.28 -14.91
C THR A 84 -17.77 17.70 -13.46
N ASP A 85 -17.16 16.92 -12.58
CA ASP A 85 -17.02 17.18 -11.16
C ASP A 85 -15.58 17.56 -10.82
N GLU A 86 -15.40 18.56 -9.95
CA GLU A 86 -14.10 18.83 -9.35
C GLU A 86 -13.85 17.82 -8.23
N ILE A 87 -12.72 17.11 -8.32
CA ILE A 87 -12.30 16.07 -7.37
C ILE A 87 -10.96 16.42 -6.71
N THR A 88 -10.51 17.69 -6.78
CA THR A 88 -9.23 18.17 -6.24
C THR A 88 -9.03 17.79 -4.77
N GLU A 89 -10.03 18.06 -3.91
CA GLU A 89 -9.93 17.76 -2.48
C GLU A 89 -9.91 16.26 -2.20
N ARG A 90 -10.64 15.47 -3.00
CA ARG A 90 -10.62 14.00 -2.91
C ARG A 90 -9.23 13.46 -3.22
N LYS A 91 -8.59 13.91 -4.30
CA LYS A 91 -7.25 13.46 -4.70
C LYS A 91 -6.18 13.85 -3.67
N LYS A 92 -6.24 15.07 -3.11
CA LYS A 92 -5.34 15.48 -2.01
C LYS A 92 -5.49 14.58 -0.78
N THR A 93 -6.72 14.29 -0.38
CA THR A 93 -7.00 13.43 0.78
C THR A 93 -6.48 12.01 0.55
N GLU A 94 -6.62 11.48 -0.66
CA GLU A 94 -6.08 10.17 -1.05
C GLU A 94 -4.54 10.16 -0.99
N GLU A 95 -3.88 11.15 -1.58
CA GLU A 95 -2.41 11.29 -1.55
C GLU A 95 -1.87 11.42 -0.11
N GLU A 96 -2.50 12.26 0.72
CA GLU A 96 -2.14 12.42 2.13
C GLU A 96 -2.31 11.12 2.91
N ARG A 97 -3.42 10.41 2.69
CA ARG A 97 -3.67 9.11 3.31
C ARG A 97 -2.61 8.09 2.92
N GLU A 98 -2.27 7.98 1.64
CA GLU A 98 -1.24 7.05 1.16
C GLU A 98 0.13 7.35 1.77
N LYS A 99 0.47 8.64 1.85
CA LYS A 99 1.69 9.09 2.51
C LYS A 99 1.74 8.66 3.98
N LEU A 100 0.68 8.93 4.75
CA LEU A 100 0.57 8.53 6.16
C LEU A 100 0.63 7.01 6.34
N VAL A 101 -0.01 6.24 5.46
CA VAL A 101 0.06 4.76 5.49
C VAL A 101 1.50 4.28 5.27
N ASN A 102 2.22 4.88 4.34
CA ASN A 102 3.62 4.51 4.06
C ASN A 102 4.54 4.91 5.22
N GLU A 103 4.35 6.08 5.81
CA GLU A 103 5.07 6.52 7.01
C GLU A 103 4.82 5.58 8.20
N LEU A 104 3.56 5.20 8.44
CA LEU A 104 3.19 4.24 9.50
C LEU A 104 3.82 2.86 9.27
N LYS A 105 3.82 2.37 8.02
CA LYS A 105 4.50 1.11 7.67
C LYS A 105 6.00 1.18 7.94
N GLY A 106 6.64 2.30 7.59
CA GLY A 106 8.05 2.55 7.87
C GLY A 106 8.37 2.52 9.36
N ALA A 107 7.62 3.29 10.15
CA ALA A 107 7.77 3.33 11.61
C ALA A 107 7.54 1.95 12.27
N LEU A 108 6.54 1.20 11.81
CA LEU A 108 6.28 -0.16 12.30
C LEU A 108 7.45 -1.11 11.99
N ALA A 109 8.06 -0.99 10.81
CA ALA A 109 9.23 -1.80 10.45
C ALA A 109 10.44 -1.49 11.36
N GLU A 110 10.66 -0.22 11.71
CA GLU A 110 11.73 0.20 12.62
C GLU A 110 11.52 -0.34 14.05
N VAL A 111 10.30 -0.25 14.59
CA VAL A 111 9.96 -0.86 15.89
C VAL A 111 10.18 -2.37 15.89
N LYS A 112 9.81 -3.07 14.80
CA LYS A 112 10.04 -4.51 14.65
C LYS A 112 11.54 -4.87 14.61
N GLN A 113 12.38 -4.02 14.04
CA GLN A 113 13.84 -4.23 14.06
C GLN A 113 14.44 -4.03 15.44
N LEU A 114 14.00 -3.00 16.18
CA LEU A 114 14.47 -2.72 17.54
C LEU A 114 13.99 -3.76 18.56
N SER A 115 12.84 -4.39 18.33
CA SER A 115 12.30 -5.48 19.17
C SER A 115 12.91 -6.87 18.89
N GLY A 116 13.87 -6.99 17.97
CA GLY A 116 14.53 -8.25 17.62
C GLY A 116 15.65 -8.71 18.56
N MET A 117 16.06 -7.89 19.54
CA MET A 117 17.12 -8.26 20.48
C MET A 117 16.54 -8.90 21.73
N LEU A 118 16.64 -10.23 21.83
CA LEU A 118 16.29 -10.96 23.04
C LEU A 118 17.45 -10.90 24.05
N PRO A 119 17.30 -10.20 25.18
CA PRO A 119 18.35 -10.12 26.20
C PRO A 119 18.53 -11.48 26.87
N ILE A 120 19.68 -12.13 26.61
CA ILE A 120 20.02 -13.44 27.21
C ILE A 120 21.04 -13.30 28.34
N CYS A 121 20.92 -14.13 29.37
CA CYS A 121 21.92 -14.20 30.44
C CYS A 121 23.19 -14.87 29.88
N ALA A 122 24.35 -14.21 30.00
CA ALA A 122 25.60 -14.75 29.48
C ALA A 122 25.98 -16.12 30.11
N GLY A 123 25.65 -16.32 31.40
CA GLY A 123 25.99 -17.52 32.16
C GLY A 123 25.02 -18.69 31.97
N CYS A 124 23.70 -18.46 32.04
CA CYS A 124 22.70 -19.53 32.01
C CYS A 124 21.78 -19.54 30.77
N LYS A 125 21.96 -18.58 29.84
CA LYS A 125 21.22 -18.46 28.55
C LYS A 125 19.70 -18.27 28.65
N LYS A 126 19.15 -18.02 29.85
CA LYS A 126 17.77 -17.57 30.03
C LYS A 126 17.49 -16.26 29.30
N ILE A 127 16.26 -16.06 28.83
CA ILE A 127 15.80 -14.82 28.18
C ILE A 127 15.08 -13.96 29.21
N ARG A 128 15.37 -12.65 29.23
CA ARG A 128 14.61 -11.69 30.05
C ARG A 128 13.42 -11.16 29.26
N ASP A 129 12.21 -11.29 29.84
CA ASP A 129 10.98 -10.78 29.24
C ASP A 129 10.77 -9.27 29.49
N ASP A 130 9.69 -8.73 28.93
CA ASP A 130 9.31 -7.31 29.04
C ASP A 130 8.94 -6.89 30.47
N LYS A 131 8.63 -7.86 31.35
CA LYS A 131 8.36 -7.63 32.79
C LYS A 131 9.63 -7.74 33.63
N GLY A 132 10.76 -8.10 33.02
CA GLY A 132 12.06 -8.25 33.68
C GLY A 132 12.33 -9.63 34.28
N TYR A 133 11.45 -10.62 34.08
CA TYR A 133 11.66 -11.98 34.58
C TYR A 133 12.55 -12.81 33.64
N TRP A 134 13.31 -13.74 34.21
CA TRP A 134 14.22 -14.62 33.47
C TRP A 134 13.59 -15.98 33.22
N ASN A 135 13.26 -16.23 31.95
CA ASN A 135 12.56 -17.43 31.50
C ASN A 135 13.52 -18.38 30.75
N GLN A 136 13.19 -19.68 30.75
CA GLN A 136 13.84 -20.63 29.84
C GLN A 136 13.48 -20.27 28.39
N ILE A 137 14.40 -20.53 27.47
CA ILE A 137 14.23 -20.14 26.07
C ILE A 137 13.00 -20.81 25.44
N GLU A 138 12.76 -22.07 25.76
CA GLU A 138 11.66 -22.88 25.25
C GLU A 138 10.30 -22.31 25.70
N VAL A 139 10.22 -21.87 26.96
CA VAL A 139 9.02 -21.23 27.52
C VAL A 139 8.79 -19.89 26.83
N TYR A 140 9.83 -19.07 26.75
CA TYR A 140 9.73 -17.75 26.14
C TYR A 140 9.30 -17.82 24.68
N ILE A 141 9.93 -18.69 23.87
CA ILE A 141 9.60 -18.82 22.45
C ILE A 141 8.19 -19.37 22.24
N ARG A 142 7.74 -20.32 23.07
CA ARG A 142 6.35 -20.83 23.01
C ARG A 142 5.32 -19.74 23.32
N ASP A 143 5.59 -18.88 24.29
CA ASP A 143 4.66 -17.82 24.70
C ASP A 143 4.63 -16.63 23.72
N HIS A 144 5.67 -16.48 22.89
CA HIS A 144 5.85 -15.32 22.00
C HIS A 144 5.92 -15.68 20.51
N SER A 145 5.63 -16.93 20.13
CA SER A 145 5.59 -17.38 18.73
C SER A 145 4.64 -18.57 18.55
N GLU A 146 4.39 -18.96 17.30
CA GLU A 146 3.59 -20.15 16.96
C GLU A 146 4.39 -21.47 17.06
N ALA A 147 5.63 -21.44 17.60
CA ALA A 147 6.49 -22.61 17.65
C ALA A 147 6.14 -23.57 18.80
N GLU A 148 6.02 -24.87 18.47
CA GLU A 148 5.93 -25.97 19.44
C GLU A 148 7.26 -26.74 19.52
N PHE A 149 7.59 -27.25 20.70
CA PHE A 149 8.85 -27.95 20.94
C PHE A 149 8.62 -29.43 21.24
N THR A 150 9.27 -30.30 20.47
CA THR A 150 9.37 -31.73 20.73
C THR A 150 10.73 -32.07 21.35
N HIS A 151 10.77 -33.07 22.23
CA HIS A 151 12.04 -33.53 22.82
C HIS A 151 12.66 -34.62 21.94
N GLY A 152 13.95 -34.48 21.64
CA GLY A 152 14.74 -35.46 20.89
C GLY A 152 16.22 -35.33 21.21
N LEU A 153 16.98 -36.39 20.98
CA LEU A 153 18.43 -36.38 21.09
C LEU A 153 19.04 -36.24 19.70
N CYS A 154 19.96 -35.30 19.53
CA CYS A 154 20.78 -35.27 18.31
C CYS A 154 21.73 -36.49 18.27
N PRO A 155 22.29 -36.85 17.10
CA PRO A 155 23.17 -38.01 16.97
C PRO A 155 24.34 -38.03 17.97
N ASP A 156 24.94 -36.87 18.26
CA ASP A 156 26.07 -36.76 19.20
C ASP A 156 25.64 -37.01 20.64
N CYS A 157 24.51 -36.44 21.06
CA CYS A 157 23.97 -36.65 22.40
C CYS A 157 23.47 -38.09 22.57
N ALA A 158 22.84 -38.67 21.56
CA ALA A 158 22.42 -40.06 21.57
C ALA A 158 23.63 -40.99 21.74
N LYS A 159 24.70 -40.76 20.97
CA LYS A 159 25.94 -41.54 21.06
C LYS A 159 26.53 -41.50 22.47
N LYS A 160 26.67 -40.30 23.05
CA LYS A 160 27.17 -40.13 24.42
C LYS A 160 26.30 -40.86 25.45
N ALA A 161 24.99 -40.76 25.32
CA ALA A 161 24.06 -41.43 26.23
C ALA A 161 24.21 -42.97 26.15
N TYR A 162 24.38 -43.52 24.95
CA TYR A 162 24.65 -44.96 24.78
C TYR A 162 26.01 -45.37 25.37
N GLU A 163 27.07 -44.61 25.11
CA GLU A 163 28.40 -44.86 25.68
C GLU A 163 28.39 -44.84 27.22
N GLU A 164 27.63 -43.91 27.81
CA GLU A 164 27.50 -43.81 29.26
C GLU A 164 26.66 -44.96 29.85
N LEU A 165 25.59 -45.36 29.17
CA LEU A 165 24.82 -46.56 29.55
C LEU A 165 25.67 -47.83 29.52
N ASP A 166 26.54 -47.98 28.53
CA ASP A 166 27.40 -49.16 28.43
C ASP A 166 28.48 -49.16 29.53
N ARG A 167 29.07 -48.00 29.86
CA ARG A 167 29.95 -47.87 31.04
C ARG A 167 29.27 -48.29 32.35
N LEU A 168 28.04 -47.81 32.57
CA LEU A 168 27.29 -48.13 33.78
C LEU A 168 26.93 -49.62 33.87
N LYS A 169 26.67 -50.28 32.74
CA LYS A 169 26.46 -51.74 32.71
C LYS A 169 27.73 -52.49 33.08
N GLU A 170 28.88 -52.10 32.52
CA GLU A 170 30.17 -52.72 32.83
C GLU A 170 30.56 -52.56 34.31
N GLU A 171 30.31 -51.40 34.91
CA GLU A 171 30.54 -51.16 36.34
C GLU A 171 29.60 -51.98 37.22
N ARG A 172 28.33 -52.13 36.83
CA ARG A 172 27.37 -52.97 37.55
C ARG A 172 27.76 -54.44 37.50
N ASP A 173 28.20 -54.94 36.35
CA ASP A 173 28.55 -56.35 36.18
C ASP A 173 29.88 -56.69 36.89
N LYS A 174 30.81 -55.72 37.04
CA LYS A 174 32.01 -55.85 37.87
C LYS A 174 31.72 -55.84 39.39
N ASN A 175 30.65 -55.17 39.81
CA ASN A 175 30.25 -55.09 41.22
C ASN A 175 29.34 -56.26 41.67
N GLN A 176 29.06 -57.23 40.79
CA GLN A 176 28.27 -58.45 41.08
C GLN A 176 29.13 -59.74 41.15
N LEU A 177 30.46 -59.63 41.04
CA LEU A 177 31.46 -60.68 41.24
C LEU A 177 32.19 -60.49 42.58
#